data_AF-A0A9C8WPE2-F1
#
_entry.id   AF-A0A9C8WPE2-F1
#
_cell.length_a   1.000
_cell.length_b   1.000
_cell.length_c   1.000
_cell.angle_alpha   90.00
_cell.angle_beta   90.00
_cell.angle_gamma   90.00
#
_symmetry.space_group_name_H-M   'P 1'
#
loop_
_entity.id
_entity.type
_entity.pdbx_description
1 polymer ?
#
loop_
_entity_poly.entity_id
_entity_poly.type
_entity_poly.pdbx_seq_one_letter_code
_entity_poly.pdbx_strand_id
1 'polypeptide(L)' 'MDIGQMFILGFDGTGIDDGHWIVRALEEEHLGGVILFDRNVDGSVQNILSSGQLQDLTA' A
#
# COMPACT_ATOMS: atom_id res chain seq x y z
N MET A 1 19.36 10.43 -9.68
CA MET A 1 18.01 10.05 -10.15
C MET A 1 17.69 8.76 -9.46
N ASP A 2 16.66 8.74 -8.63
CA ASP A 2 16.24 7.52 -7.94
C ASP A 2 15.22 6.79 -8.81
N ILE A 3 15.50 5.53 -9.11
CA ILE A 3 14.63 4.73 -9.98
C ILE A 3 13.33 4.34 -9.26
N GLY A 4 13.34 4.19 -7.94
CA GLY A 4 12.17 3.83 -7.14
C GLY A 4 11.04 4.87 -7.24
N GLN A 5 11.41 6.14 -7.36
CA GLN A 5 10.49 7.27 -7.50
C GLN A 5 9.71 7.26 -8.83
N MET A 6 10.06 6.39 -9.78
CA MET A 6 9.33 6.21 -11.03
C MET A 6 8.25 5.11 -10.95
N PHE A 7 8.14 4.40 -9.83
CA PHE A 7 7.19 3.30 -9.66
C PHE A 7 6.06 3.64 -8.69
N ILE A 8 4.90 3.05 -8.96
CA ILE A 8 3.74 2.99 -8.08
C ILE A 8 3.38 1.51 -7.93
N LEU A 9 3.29 1.02 -6.69
CA LEU A 9 2.98 -0.39 -6.40
C LEU A 9 1.73 -0.51 -5.52
N GLY A 10 1.00 -1.60 -5.65
CA GLY A 10 -0.08 -1.98 -4.74
C GLY A 10 0.34 -3.11 -3.81
N PHE A 11 -0.46 -3.40 -2.80
CA PHE A 11 -0.28 -4.55 -1.91
C PHE A 11 -1.63 -5.17 -1.53
N ASP A 12 -1.58 -6.37 -0.97
CA ASP A 12 -2.76 -7.10 -0.51
C ASP A 12 -2.99 -6.89 0.98
N GLY A 13 -4.26 -6.69 1.36
CA GLY A 13 -4.69 -6.55 2.74
C GLY A 13 -5.04 -5.12 3.16
N THR A 14 -5.72 -5.00 4.30
CA THR A 14 -6.27 -3.75 4.85
C THR A 14 -5.36 -3.10 5.91
N GLY A 15 -4.16 -3.64 6.13
CA GLY A 15 -3.28 -3.21 7.21
C GLY A 15 -1.83 -3.52 6.88
N ILE A 16 -0.93 -2.76 7.50
CA ILE A 16 0.52 -2.88 7.35
C ILE A 16 1.08 -3.00 8.77
N ASP A 17 2.04 -3.90 8.96
CA ASP A 17 2.89 -3.95 10.14
C ASP A 17 4.34 -3.61 9.78
N ASP A 18 5.19 -3.43 10.79
CA ASP A 18 6.61 -3.06 10.61
C ASP A 18 7.40 -4.09 9.78
N GLY A 19 6.91 -5.33 9.67
CA GLY A 19 7.54 -6.40 8.87
C GLY A 19 7.05 -6.46 7.42
N HIS A 20 6.07 -5.64 7.05
CA HIS A 20 5.46 -5.70 5.73
C HIS A 20 6.40 -5.14 4.67
N TRP A 21 6.54 -5.84 3.54
CA TRP A 21 7.50 -5.51 2.49
C TRP A 21 7.34 -4.09 1.91
N ILE A 22 6.11 -3.54 1.93
CA ILE A 22 5.84 -2.18 1.43
C ILE A 22 6.55 -1.11 2.27
N VAL A 23 6.76 -1.36 3.58
CA VAL A 23 7.50 -0.44 4.47
C VAL A 23 8.94 -0.34 3.98
N ARG A 24 9.58 -1.49 3.73
CA ARG A 24 10.93 -1.56 3.17
C ARG A 24 11.02 -0.91 1.79
N ALA A 25 10.04 -1.12 0.92
CA ALA A 25 10.02 -0.52 -0.42
C ALA A 25 9.93 1.03 -0.36
N LEU A 26 9.19 1.56 0.61
CA LEU A 26 9.09 3.01 0.84
C LEU A 26 10.39 3.58 1.44
N GLU A 27 10.94 2.93 2.47
CA GLU A 27 12.07 3.45 3.24
C GLU A 27 13.45 3.23 2.59
N GLU A 28 13.68 2.05 2.00
CA GLU A 28 14.99 1.67 1.46
C GLU A 28 15.06 1.83 -0.06
N GLU A 29 13.97 1.50 -0.77
CA GLU A 29 13.92 1.50 -2.23
C GLU A 29 13.33 2.80 -2.81
N HIS A 30 12.96 3.75 -1.95
CA HIS A 30 12.44 5.07 -2.32
C HIS A 30 11.28 4.99 -3.31
N LEU A 31 10.33 4.08 -3.07
CA LEU A 31 9.13 3.94 -3.90
C LEU A 31 8.38 5.28 -4.06
N GLY A 32 8.00 5.61 -5.29
CA GLY A 32 7.36 6.89 -5.64
C GLY A 32 5.91 7.02 -5.21
N GLY A 33 5.21 5.90 -5.00
CA GLY A 33 3.85 5.91 -4.48
C GLY A 33 3.24 4.52 -4.28
N VAL A 34 2.10 4.51 -3.58
CA VAL A 34 1.30 3.31 -3.35
C VAL A 34 -0.09 3.51 -3.95
N ILE A 35 -0.60 2.51 -4.67
CA ILE A 35 -1.97 2.50 -5.18
C ILE A 35 -2.82 1.53 -4.34
N LEU A 36 -4.01 1.99 -3.94
CA LEU A 36 -4.95 1.23 -3.12
C LEU A 36 -6.21 0.87 -3.91
N PHE A 37 -6.77 -0.29 -3.63
CA PHE A 37 -8.01 -0.79 -4.23
C PHE A 37 -9.05 -1.16 -3.18
N ASP A 38 -10.34 -0.99 -3.51
CA ASP A 38 -11.45 -1.49 -2.68
C ASP A 38 -11.52 -3.02 -2.71
N ARG A 39 -11.40 -3.60 -3.91
CA ARG A 39 -11.60 -5.03 -4.16
C ARG A 39 -10.68 -5.59 -5.23
N ASN A 40 -10.39 -6.87 -5.08
CA ASN A 40 -9.82 -7.71 -6.12
C ASN A 40 -10.84 -8.02 -7.23
N VAL A 41 -10.35 -8.59 -8.33
CA VAL A 41 -11.19 -9.05 -9.46
C VAL A 41 -12.20 -10.12 -9.02
N ASP A 42 -11.86 -10.93 -8.02
CA ASP A 42 -12.75 -11.95 -7.46
C ASP A 42 -13.78 -11.39 -6.46
N GLY A 43 -13.77 -10.08 -6.21
CA GLY A 43 -14.69 -9.38 -5.31
C GLY A 43 -14.28 -9.38 -3.83
N SER A 44 -13.20 -10.07 -3.47
CA SER A 44 -12.64 -10.01 -2.11
C SER A 44 -12.19 -8.59 -1.77
N VAL A 45 -12.33 -8.20 -0.50
CA VAL A 45 -11.89 -6.89 0.00
C VAL A 45 -10.36 -6.81 -0.08
N GLN A 46 -9.85 -5.64 -0.47
CA GLN A 46 -8.41 -5.39 -0.56
C GLN A 46 -7.96 -4.36 0.48
N ASN A 47 -7.67 -3.10 0.10
CA ASN A 47 -7.06 -2.14 1.01
C ASN A 47 -8.07 -1.28 1.80
N ILE A 48 -9.33 -1.25 1.36
CA ILE A 48 -10.35 -0.34 1.89
C ILE A 48 -11.46 -1.15 2.56
N LEU A 49 -11.50 -1.12 3.89
CA LEU A 49 -12.55 -1.75 4.70
C LEU A 49 -13.57 -0.74 5.22
N SER A 50 -13.09 0.44 5.64
CA SER A 50 -13.91 1.55 6.15
C SER A 50 -13.11 2.85 6.09
N SER A 51 -13.78 4.00 6.23
CA SER A 51 -13.09 5.30 6.29
C SER A 51 -12.12 5.41 7.47
N GLY A 52 -12.47 4.83 8.63
CA GLY A 52 -11.61 4.83 9.81
C GLY A 52 -10.34 4.02 9.60
N GLN A 53 -10.48 2.78 9.13
CA GLN A 53 -9.33 1.93 8.81
C GLN A 53 -8.45 2.55 7.71
N LEU A 54 -9.03 3.16 6.67
CA LEU A 54 -8.25 3.80 5.61
C LEU A 54 -7.47 5.02 6.13
N GLN A 55 -8.05 5.76 7.07
CA GLN A 55 -7.36 6.85 7.74
C GLN A 55 -6.17 6.31 8.54
N ASP A 56 -6.37 5.26 9.35
CA ASP A 56 -5.28 4.63 10.12
C ASP A 56 -4.16 4.09 9.21
N LEU A 57 -4.50 3.60 8.02
CA LEU A 57 -3.55 3.07 7.05
C LEU A 57 -2.69 4.15 6.36
N THR A 58 -3.17 5.40 6.29
CA THR A 58 -2.55 6.47 5.48
C THR A 58 -2.09 7.69 6.27
N ALA A 59 -2.35 7.72 7.58
CA ALA A 59 -2.07 8.83 8.48
C ALA A 59 -0.58 9.01 8.82
#